data_AF-A0A851VZQ3-F1
#
_entry.id   AF-A0A851VZQ3-F1
#
_cell.length_a   1.000
_cell.length_b   1.000
_cell.length_c   1.000
_cell.angle_alpha   90.00
_cell.angle_beta   90.00
_cell.angle_gamma   90.00
#
_symmetry.space_group_name_H-M   'P 1'
#
loop_
_entity.id
_entity.type
_entity.pdbx_description
1 polymer ?
#
loop_
_entity_poly.entity_id
_entity_poly.type
_entity_poly.pdbx_seq_one_letter_code
_entity_poly.pdbx_strand_id
1 'polypeptide(L)'
;KEPRPCQSSQGSLGDTEATTAPESGEERDGDSQRWHRLFPPLGSPAARRRYKDEFAAGLRRYRELCAQLDAPGQRLAQLEQQLEQLPEDSAQYQALAEEYNRLKDLKRSPEYQDKKRESQTLRDKLFHIKRMVSDYDKL
;
A
#
# COMPACT_ATOMS: atom_id res chain seq x y z
N LYS A 1 -25.34 51.27 31.63
CA LYS A 1 -26.82 51.24 31.61
C LYS A 1 -27.22 50.01 30.80
N GLU A 2 -27.54 48.89 31.46
CA GLU A 2 -28.32 47.82 30.84
C GLU A 2 -29.81 48.08 31.09
N PRO A 3 -30.67 47.65 30.17
CA PRO A 3 -31.55 46.52 30.51
C PRO A 3 -31.72 45.48 29.38
N ARG A 4 -31.97 44.23 29.81
CA ARG A 4 -32.33 43.01 29.04
C ARG A 4 -33.84 42.98 28.67
N PRO A 5 -34.45 41.87 28.17
CA PRO A 5 -34.09 40.85 27.16
C PRO A 5 -35.24 40.66 26.11
N CYS A 6 -35.00 39.91 25.01
CA CYS A 6 -36.07 39.23 24.26
C CYS A 6 -35.61 37.81 23.89
N GLN A 7 -36.45 36.82 24.20
CA GLN A 7 -36.23 35.40 23.95
C GLN A 7 -36.79 34.94 22.60
N SER A 8 -36.31 33.77 22.20
CA SER A 8 -36.96 32.76 21.35
C SER A 8 -36.79 32.89 19.83
N SER A 9 -36.08 31.93 19.23
CA SER A 9 -36.74 30.75 18.64
C SER A 9 -35.74 29.74 18.06
N GLN A 10 -36.19 28.49 18.08
CA GLN A 10 -35.55 27.23 17.74
C GLN A 10 -34.86 27.16 16.37
N GLY A 11 -33.85 26.27 16.33
CA GLY A 11 -33.89 25.16 15.38
C GLY A 11 -33.00 25.27 14.15
N SER A 12 -31.79 24.72 14.24
CA SER A 12 -31.26 23.80 13.24
C SER A 12 -30.00 23.15 13.80
N LEU A 13 -30.17 22.00 14.48
CA LEU A 13 -29.09 21.03 14.59
C LEU A 13 -29.04 20.34 13.22
N GLY A 14 -28.31 20.96 12.29
CA GLY A 14 -28.00 20.36 11.02
C GLY A 14 -27.03 19.21 11.27
N ASP A 15 -27.51 18.01 10.94
CA ASP A 15 -26.79 16.75 10.92
C ASP A 15 -25.32 16.93 10.51
N THR A 16 -24.42 16.54 11.40
CA THR A 16 -23.11 16.06 10.98
C THR A 16 -22.93 14.69 11.60
N GLU A 17 -23.80 13.77 11.18
CA GLU A 17 -23.40 12.37 11.10
C GLU A 17 -22.32 12.28 10.01
N ALA A 18 -21.10 12.69 10.36
CA ALA A 18 -19.91 12.28 9.63
C ALA A 18 -19.80 10.77 9.88
N THR A 19 -20.47 10.02 9.01
CA THR A 19 -20.26 8.61 8.79
C THR A 19 -18.75 8.38 8.81
N THR A 20 -18.28 7.85 9.95
CA THR A 20 -16.90 7.40 10.05
C THR A 20 -16.94 6.10 9.29
N ALA A 21 -16.71 6.19 7.97
CA ALA A 21 -16.51 5.01 7.17
C ALA A 21 -15.42 4.18 7.86
N PRO A 22 -15.71 2.96 8.32
CA PRO A 22 -14.63 2.05 8.66
C PRO A 22 -13.90 1.80 7.34
N GLU A 23 -12.75 2.44 7.16
CA GLU A 23 -11.84 2.08 6.08
C GLU A 23 -11.35 0.66 6.36
N SER A 24 -12.10 -0.29 5.79
CA SER A 24 -11.64 -1.55 5.24
C SER A 24 -10.55 -2.27 6.05
N GLY A 25 -10.93 -2.83 7.20
CA GLY A 25 -10.16 -3.90 7.86
C GLY A 25 -10.40 -5.28 7.23
N GLU A 26 -11.43 -5.43 6.39
CA GLU A 26 -11.93 -6.74 5.94
C GLU A 26 -11.08 -7.39 4.84
N GLU A 27 -10.29 -6.64 4.07
CA GLU A 27 -9.50 -7.20 2.96
C GLU A 27 -8.34 -8.10 3.46
N ARG A 28 -7.79 -7.80 4.65
CA ARG A 28 -6.66 -8.53 5.22
C ARG A 28 -7.06 -9.91 5.77
N ASP A 29 -8.26 -10.01 6.32
CA ASP A 29 -8.81 -11.27 6.83
C ASP A 29 -9.25 -12.21 5.69
N GLY A 30 -9.71 -11.64 4.56
CA GLY A 30 -10.05 -12.40 3.35
C GLY A 30 -8.85 -13.11 2.73
N ASP A 31 -7.73 -12.40 2.54
CA ASP A 31 -6.50 -12.97 2.00
C ASP A 31 -5.93 -14.07 2.92
N SER A 32 -5.97 -13.85 4.24
CA SER A 32 -5.50 -14.83 5.23
C SER A 32 -6.27 -16.16 5.11
N GLN A 33 -7.61 -16.12 5.10
CA GLN A 33 -8.43 -17.31 4.93
C GLN A 33 -8.21 -18.00 3.57
N ARG A 34 -7.99 -17.21 2.52
CA ARG A 34 -7.69 -17.73 1.18
C ARG A 34 -6.40 -18.55 1.18
N TRP A 35 -5.34 -18.08 1.82
CA TRP A 35 -4.07 -18.80 1.85
C TRP A 35 -4.14 -20.10 2.64
N HIS A 36 -4.91 -20.12 3.73
CA HIS A 36 -5.18 -21.35 4.48
C HIS A 36 -5.88 -22.42 3.63
N ARG A 37 -6.79 -22.02 2.73
CA ARG A 37 -7.50 -22.96 1.82
C ARG A 37 -6.61 -23.44 0.66
N LEU A 38 -5.82 -22.53 0.07
CA LEU A 38 -4.97 -22.86 -1.09
C LEU A 38 -3.67 -23.58 -0.71
N PHE A 39 -3.16 -23.28 0.49
CA PHE A 39 -1.91 -23.82 1.00
C PHE A 39 -2.12 -24.42 2.41
N PRO A 40 -2.85 -25.56 2.54
CA PRO A 40 -3.03 -26.23 3.82
C PRO A 40 -1.71 -26.79 4.41
N PRO A 41 -1.72 -27.26 5.66
CA PRO A 41 -0.57 -27.93 6.26
C PRO A 41 -0.04 -29.09 5.40
N LEU A 42 1.29 -29.19 5.31
CA LEU A 42 1.95 -30.20 4.49
C LEU A 42 1.90 -31.57 5.16
N GLY A 43 1.60 -32.60 4.37
CA GLY A 43 1.64 -34.00 4.80
C GLY A 43 2.59 -34.88 3.97
N SER A 44 3.32 -34.32 3.01
CA SER A 44 4.21 -35.11 2.14
C SER A 44 5.41 -34.32 1.59
N PRO A 45 6.54 -35.00 1.27
CA PRO A 45 7.69 -34.37 0.64
C PRO A 45 7.39 -33.78 -0.75
N ALA A 46 6.46 -34.41 -1.50
CA ALA A 46 6.03 -33.91 -2.81
C ALA A 46 5.28 -32.58 -2.69
N ALA A 47 4.35 -32.46 -1.73
CA ALA A 47 3.65 -31.21 -1.45
C ALA A 47 4.63 -30.12 -0.98
N ARG A 48 5.61 -30.48 -0.13
CA ARG A 48 6.67 -29.57 0.30
C ARG A 48 7.47 -29.01 -0.88
N ARG A 49 7.89 -29.88 -1.82
CA ARG A 49 8.62 -29.45 -3.02
C ARG A 49 7.82 -28.44 -3.83
N ARG A 50 6.54 -28.73 -4.09
CA ARG A 50 5.62 -27.81 -4.78
C ARG A 50 5.52 -26.45 -4.07
N TYR A 51 5.42 -26.42 -2.75
CA TYR A 51 5.32 -25.17 -1.98
C TYR A 51 6.61 -24.35 -2.08
N LYS A 52 7.78 -25.00 -2.07
CA LYS A 52 9.06 -24.33 -2.28
C LYS A 52 9.19 -23.72 -3.67
N ASP A 53 8.72 -24.43 -4.70
CA ASP A 53 8.76 -23.94 -6.07
C ASP A 53 7.82 -22.73 -6.24
N GLU A 54 6.61 -22.81 -5.67
CA GLU A 54 5.65 -21.70 -5.64
C GLU A 54 6.19 -20.48 -4.87
N PHE A 55 6.83 -20.71 -3.72
CA PHE A 55 7.49 -19.66 -2.95
C PHE A 55 8.61 -19.00 -3.76
N ALA A 56 9.44 -19.79 -4.44
CA ALA A 56 10.54 -19.26 -5.25
C ALA A 56 10.02 -18.41 -6.42
N ALA A 57 8.96 -18.85 -7.10
CA ALA A 57 8.31 -18.09 -8.16
C ALA A 57 7.70 -16.77 -7.63
N GLY A 58 6.92 -16.86 -6.55
CA GLY A 58 6.31 -15.68 -5.92
C GLY A 58 7.35 -14.70 -5.39
N LEU A 59 8.47 -15.17 -4.82
CA LEU A 59 9.53 -14.31 -4.31
C LEU A 59 10.23 -13.52 -5.43
N ARG A 60 10.43 -14.12 -6.61
CA ARG A 60 10.96 -13.39 -7.77
C ARG A 60 10.02 -12.26 -8.18
N ARG A 61 8.72 -12.55 -8.30
CA ARG A 61 7.71 -11.54 -8.64
C ARG A 61 7.61 -10.43 -7.59
N TYR A 62 7.66 -10.79 -6.31
CA TYR A 62 7.63 -9.83 -5.21
C TYR A 62 8.81 -8.86 -5.27
N ARG A 63 10.03 -9.37 -5.48
CA ARG A 63 11.23 -8.54 -5.62
C ARG A 63 11.14 -7.59 -6.82
N GLU A 64 10.62 -8.07 -7.94
CA GLU A 64 10.40 -7.24 -9.13
C GLU A 64 9.40 -6.11 -8.85
N LEU A 65 8.27 -6.41 -8.20
CA LEU A 65 7.28 -5.40 -7.80
C LEU A 65 7.87 -4.37 -6.85
N CYS A 66 8.63 -4.81 -5.83
CA CYS A 66 9.31 -3.88 -4.92
C CYS A 66 10.25 -2.95 -5.69
N ALA A 67 11.10 -3.48 -6.58
CA ALA A 67 12.00 -2.65 -7.39
C ALA A 67 11.23 -1.62 -8.24
N GLN A 68 10.10 -2.01 -8.85
CA GLN A 68 9.27 -1.09 -9.62
C GLN A 68 8.60 -0.02 -8.76
N LEU A 69 8.16 -0.36 -7.54
CA LEU A 69 7.53 0.58 -6.61
C LEU A 69 8.55 1.53 -5.97
N ASP A 70 9.78 1.07 -5.75
CA ASP A 70 10.83 1.85 -5.12
C ASP A 70 11.47 2.86 -6.10
N ALA A 71 11.52 2.52 -7.39
CA ALA A 71 12.19 3.36 -8.40
C ALA A 71 11.65 4.80 -8.49
N PRO A 72 10.32 5.06 -8.54
CA PRO A 72 9.79 6.42 -8.49
C PRO A 72 10.16 7.16 -7.20
N GLY A 73 10.19 6.47 -6.05
CA GLY A 73 10.59 7.05 -4.78
C GLY A 73 12.05 7.50 -4.77
N GLN A 74 12.95 6.67 -5.30
CA GLN A 74 14.37 7.00 -5.43
C GLN A 74 14.59 8.19 -6.37
N ARG A 75 13.87 8.23 -7.50
CA ARG A 75 13.96 9.35 -8.45
C ARG A 75 13.43 10.66 -7.85
N LEU A 76 12.32 10.60 -7.08
CA LEU A 76 11.80 11.77 -6.37
C LEU A 76 12.83 12.35 -5.38
N ALA A 77 13.48 11.49 -4.59
CA ALA A 77 14.51 11.94 -3.65
C ALA A 77 15.71 12.59 -4.36
N GLN A 78 16.11 12.07 -5.52
CA GLN A 78 17.17 12.68 -6.35
C GLN A 78 16.74 14.05 -6.89
N LEU A 79 15.50 14.17 -7.37
CA LEU A 79 14.96 15.42 -7.89
C LEU A 79 14.86 16.49 -6.79
N GLU A 80 14.45 16.12 -5.56
CA GLU A 80 14.44 17.02 -4.40
C GLU A 80 15.83 17.64 -4.17
N GLN A 81 16.87 16.80 -4.12
CA GLN A 81 18.25 17.28 -3.94
C GLN A 81 18.76 18.16 -5.10
N GLN A 82 18.31 17.90 -6.33
CA GLN A 82 18.67 18.70 -7.49
C GLN A 82 17.96 20.06 -7.50
N LEU A 83 16.67 20.08 -7.15
CA LEU A 83 15.86 21.29 -7.08
C LEU A 83 16.39 22.24 -5.99
N GLU A 84 16.83 21.73 -4.84
CA GLU A 84 17.44 22.53 -3.76
C GLU A 84 18.71 23.29 -4.18
N GLN A 85 19.40 22.84 -5.23
CA GLN A 85 20.66 23.42 -5.71
C GLN A 85 20.47 24.41 -6.87
N LEU A 86 19.26 24.53 -7.42
CA LEU A 86 18.98 25.33 -8.61
C LEU A 86 18.20 26.61 -8.26
N PRO A 87 18.44 27.73 -8.95
CA PRO A 87 17.59 28.92 -8.86
C PRO A 87 16.16 28.61 -9.34
N GLU A 88 15.14 29.02 -8.58
CA GLU A 88 13.72 28.73 -8.89
C GLU A 88 13.24 29.33 -10.21
N ASP A 89 13.84 30.44 -10.65
CA ASP A 89 13.57 31.14 -11.89
C ASP A 89 14.26 30.51 -13.11
N SER A 90 15.13 29.52 -12.89
CA SER A 90 15.85 28.85 -13.98
C SER A 90 14.93 27.88 -14.74
N ALA A 91 15.12 27.82 -16.07
CA ALA A 91 14.39 26.85 -16.90
C ALA A 91 14.68 25.39 -16.51
N GLN A 92 15.87 25.12 -15.96
CA GLN A 92 16.24 23.79 -15.45
C GLN A 92 15.41 23.41 -14.21
N TYR A 93 15.24 24.33 -13.27
CA TYR A 93 14.39 24.10 -12.10
C TYR A 93 12.96 23.75 -12.52
N GLN A 94 12.38 24.54 -13.43
CA GLN A 94 11.02 24.30 -13.92
C GLN A 94 10.87 22.90 -14.55
N ALA A 95 11.82 22.50 -15.41
CA ALA A 95 11.79 21.17 -16.04
C ALA A 95 11.89 20.02 -15.02
N LEU A 96 12.75 20.14 -13.99
CA LEU A 96 12.87 19.13 -12.94
C LEU A 96 11.63 19.11 -12.02
N ALA A 97 11.03 20.26 -11.73
CA ALA A 97 9.81 20.36 -10.94
C ALA A 97 8.61 19.71 -11.67
N GLU A 98 8.53 19.86 -12.99
CA GLU A 98 7.53 19.15 -13.82
C GLU A 98 7.73 17.62 -13.78
N GLU A 99 8.98 17.13 -13.87
CA GLU A 99 9.27 15.70 -13.70
C GLU A 99 8.87 15.19 -12.30
N TYR A 100 9.22 15.96 -11.26
CA TYR A 100 8.88 15.65 -9.88
C TYR A 100 7.36 15.51 -9.68
N ASN A 101 6.58 16.47 -10.20
CA ASN A 101 5.12 16.41 -10.14
C ASN A 101 4.55 15.21 -10.91
N ARG A 102 5.05 14.92 -12.10
CA ARG A 102 4.64 13.73 -12.88
C ARG A 102 4.88 12.43 -12.12
N LEU A 103 6.01 12.31 -11.41
CA LEU A 103 6.30 11.13 -10.59
C LEU A 103 5.40 11.04 -9.34
N LYS A 104 5.01 12.16 -8.74
CA LYS A 104 4.03 12.17 -7.65
C LYS A 104 2.66 11.72 -8.14
N ASP A 105 2.24 12.16 -9.32
CA ASP A 105 0.98 11.75 -9.93
C ASP A 105 1.02 10.27 -10.34
N LEU A 106 2.14 9.79 -10.88
CA LEU A 106 2.36 8.36 -11.13
C LEU A 106 2.17 7.53 -9.85
N LYS A 107 2.70 7.96 -8.71
CA LYS A 107 2.51 7.25 -7.43
C LYS A 107 1.07 7.28 -6.93
N ARG A 108 0.26 8.25 -7.36
CA ARG A 108 -1.19 8.33 -7.05
C ARG A 108 -2.06 7.57 -8.05
N SER A 109 -1.50 7.19 -9.19
CA SER A 109 -2.22 6.46 -10.24
C SER A 109 -2.80 5.13 -9.72
N PRO A 110 -3.99 4.73 -10.21
CA PRO A 110 -4.58 3.43 -9.90
C PRO A 110 -3.61 2.27 -10.16
N GLU A 111 -2.85 2.31 -11.25
CA GLU A 111 -1.92 1.26 -11.65
C GLU A 111 -0.79 1.08 -10.64
N TYR A 112 -0.27 2.18 -10.09
CA TYR A 112 0.74 2.12 -9.03
C TYR A 112 0.14 1.57 -7.73
N GLN A 113 -1.06 2.02 -7.37
CA GLN A 113 -1.76 1.52 -6.18
C GLN A 113 -2.13 0.04 -6.29
N ASP A 114 -2.49 -0.44 -7.49
CA ASP A 114 -2.72 -1.85 -7.78
C ASP A 114 -1.46 -2.68 -7.61
N LYS A 115 -0.32 -2.25 -8.16
CA LYS A 115 0.97 -2.92 -7.92
C LYS A 115 1.32 -2.95 -6.44
N LYS A 116 1.02 -1.87 -5.71
CA LYS A 116 1.23 -1.80 -4.26
C LYS A 116 0.35 -2.80 -3.52
N ARG A 117 -0.93 -2.94 -3.89
CA ARG A 117 -1.83 -3.99 -3.35
C ARG A 117 -1.33 -5.40 -3.70
N GLU A 118 -0.99 -5.65 -4.97
CA GLU A 118 -0.41 -6.92 -5.45
C GLU A 118 0.81 -7.31 -4.62
N SER A 119 1.71 -6.36 -4.35
CA SER A 119 2.92 -6.60 -3.55
C SER A 119 2.59 -7.03 -2.11
N GLN A 120 1.53 -6.47 -1.51
CA GLN A 120 1.09 -6.80 -0.15
C GLN A 120 0.45 -8.18 -0.09
N THR A 121 -0.51 -8.46 -0.98
CA THR A 121 -1.16 -9.77 -1.11
C THR A 121 -0.13 -10.88 -1.39
N LEU A 122 0.86 -10.61 -2.26
CA LEU A 122 1.93 -11.56 -2.56
C LEU A 122 2.85 -11.79 -1.37
N ARG A 123 3.18 -10.73 -0.61
CA ARG A 123 3.96 -10.85 0.62
C ARG A 123 3.25 -11.76 1.63
N ASP A 124 1.95 -11.57 1.83
CA ASP A 124 1.17 -12.34 2.79
C ASP A 124 1.05 -13.82 2.37
N LYS A 125 0.86 -14.09 1.07
CA LYS A 125 0.96 -15.44 0.50
C LYS A 125 2.31 -16.08 0.80
N LEU A 126 3.41 -15.36 0.54
CA LEU A 126 4.76 -15.88 0.72
C LEU A 126 5.06 -16.19 2.19
N PHE A 127 4.62 -15.33 3.12
CA PHE A 127 4.74 -15.60 4.55
C PHE A 127 4.01 -16.87 4.96
N HIS A 128 2.78 -17.07 4.46
CA HIS A 128 2.01 -18.27 4.76
C HIS A 128 2.66 -19.53 4.20
N ILE A 129 3.09 -19.54 2.95
CA ILE A 129 3.78 -20.68 2.34
C ILE A 129 5.08 -21.00 3.09
N LYS A 130 5.87 -19.98 3.44
CA LYS A 130 7.09 -20.13 4.24
C LYS A 130 6.79 -20.78 5.58
N ARG A 131 5.72 -20.38 6.27
CA ARG A 131 5.27 -21.00 7.52
C ARG A 131 4.94 -22.47 7.31
N MET A 132 4.11 -22.82 6.32
CA MET A 132 3.73 -24.23 6.05
C MET A 132 4.94 -25.13 5.80
N VAL A 133 5.94 -24.66 5.04
CA VAL A 133 7.20 -25.41 4.81
C VAL A 133 8.03 -25.51 6.09
N SER A 134 8.15 -24.42 6.86
CA SER A 134 8.95 -24.39 8.08
C SER A 134 8.36 -25.27 9.17
N ASP A 135 7.04 -25.34 9.28
CA ASP A 135 6.36 -26.19 10.27
C ASP A 135 6.54 -27.67 9.92
N TYR A 136 6.43 -28.03 8.63
CA TYR A 136 6.70 -29.40 8.17
C TYR A 136 8.14 -29.84 8.41
N ASP A 137 9.11 -28.95 8.20
CA ASP A 137 10.54 -29.26 8.38
C ASP A 137 10.95 -29.43 9.86
N LYS A 138 10.08 -29.03 10.80
CA LYS A 138 10.29 -29.18 12.25
C LYS A 138 9.64 -30.44 12.84
N LEU A 139 8.72 -31.08 12.10
CA LEU A 139 8.08 -32.34 12.48
C LEU A 139 9.06 -33.50 12.28
#